data_AF-C7BMD4-F1
#
_entry.id   AF-C7BMD4-F1
#
_cell.length_a   1.000
_cell.length_b   1.000
_cell.length_c   1.000
_cell.angle_alpha   90.00
_cell.angle_beta   90.00
_cell.angle_gamma   90.00
#
_symmetry.space_group_name_H-M   'P 1'
#
loop_
_entity.id
_entity.type
_entity.pdbx_description
1 polymer ?
#
loop_
_entity_poly.entity_id
_entity_poly.type
_entity_poly.pdbx_seq_one_letter_code
_entity_poly.pdbx_strand_id
1 'polypeptide(L)'
;GLLLNISPFYTVIAVTLILAIILVWLEKRPQLAIDTLLGIMAHSALSLGLVVVSLMSNVRVDLMAYLFGDLLSVTYEDIWLIAIGVTIVVTLLFWQWNSLLSMTISQEMAFVDGIKIQRLRVLLMLVTALTIGLAMKFVGALIITSLLIIPAATARRFARTPEQMAGIAIATGIVAITGGLAFSAFYDTPAGPSVVLCAAMLFIISLVSKAKN
;
A
#
# COMPACT_ATOMS: atom_id res chain seq x y z
N GLY A 1 -16.38 10.40 7.13
CA GLY A 1 -15.31 11.30 7.58
C GLY A 1 -15.84 12.70 7.63
N LEU A 2 -15.60 13.48 6.57
CA LEU A 2 -15.96 14.91 6.50
C LEU A 2 -17.44 15.21 6.79
N LEU A 3 -18.37 14.45 6.21
CA LEU A 3 -19.81 14.60 6.49
C LEU A 3 -20.20 14.30 7.95
N LEU A 4 -19.51 13.35 8.59
CA LEU A 4 -19.84 12.85 9.93
C LEU A 4 -19.04 13.54 11.04
N ASN A 5 -18.20 14.53 10.69
CA ASN A 5 -17.28 15.20 11.62
C ASN A 5 -16.33 14.24 12.38
N ILE A 6 -15.99 13.12 11.74
CA ILE A 6 -15.01 12.14 12.26
C ILE A 6 -13.67 12.41 11.60
N SER A 7 -12.56 12.23 12.33
CA SER A 7 -11.22 12.43 11.79
C SER A 7 -11.04 11.66 10.46
N PRO A 8 -10.52 12.31 9.40
CA PRO A 8 -10.32 11.67 8.10
C PRO A 8 -9.44 10.42 8.17
N PHE A 9 -8.43 10.43 9.03
CA PHE A 9 -7.48 9.32 9.21
C PHE A 9 -8.17 7.99 9.56
N TYR A 10 -8.93 7.95 10.66
CA TYR A 10 -9.65 6.73 11.06
C TYR A 10 -10.73 6.34 10.04
N THR A 11 -11.35 7.32 9.39
CA THR A 11 -12.35 7.04 8.34
C THR A 11 -11.70 6.34 7.14
N VAL A 12 -10.54 6.81 6.68
CA VAL A 12 -9.83 6.21 5.55
C VAL A 12 -9.51 4.75 5.86
N ILE A 13 -8.94 4.46 7.03
CA ILE A 13 -8.62 3.09 7.45
C ILE A 13 -9.88 2.22 7.50
N ALA A 14 -10.96 2.72 8.09
CA ALA A 14 -12.21 1.96 8.17
C ALA A 14 -12.80 1.67 6.78
N VAL A 15 -12.83 2.67 5.90
CA VAL A 15 -13.38 2.54 4.54
C VAL A 15 -12.49 1.61 3.69
N THR A 16 -11.16 1.71 3.76
CA THR A 16 -10.27 0.81 3.01
C THR A 16 -10.42 -0.64 3.47
N LEU A 17 -10.57 -0.88 4.78
CA LEU A 17 -10.84 -2.22 5.32
C LEU A 17 -12.20 -2.76 4.86
N ILE A 18 -13.24 -1.93 4.90
CA ILE A 18 -14.58 -2.31 4.41
C ILE A 18 -14.53 -2.65 2.92
N LEU A 19 -13.88 -1.82 2.09
CA LEU A 19 -13.72 -2.07 0.66
C LEU A 19 -12.92 -3.34 0.40
N ALA A 20 -11.87 -3.60 1.17
CA ALA A 20 -11.10 -4.84 1.06
C ALA A 20 -11.99 -6.06 1.35
N ILE A 21 -12.80 -6.04 2.41
CA ILE A 21 -13.74 -7.13 2.74
C ILE A 21 -14.77 -7.34 1.62
N ILE A 22 -15.36 -6.25 1.12
CA ILE A 22 -16.31 -6.29 0.00
C ILE A 22 -15.65 -6.92 -1.23
N LEU A 23 -14.42 -6.51 -1.56
CA LEU A 23 -13.67 -7.06 -2.68
C LEU A 23 -13.44 -8.57 -2.50
N VAL A 24 -13.02 -9.03 -1.32
CA VAL A 24 -12.82 -10.47 -1.06
C VAL A 24 -14.12 -11.26 -1.18
N TRP A 25 -15.23 -10.67 -0.73
CA TRP A 25 -16.55 -11.30 -0.83
C TRP A 25 -17.01 -11.39 -2.29
N LEU A 26 -16.71 -10.37 -3.10
CA LEU A 26 -17.09 -10.29 -4.50
C LEU A 26 -16.21 -11.18 -5.39
N GLU A 27 -14.93 -11.33 -5.05
CA GLU A 27 -13.99 -12.26 -5.70
C GLU A 27 -14.45 -13.72 -5.64
N LYS A 28 -15.23 -14.10 -4.63
CA LYS A 28 -15.81 -15.47 -4.55
C LYS A 28 -16.82 -15.77 -5.66
N ARG A 29 -17.28 -14.75 -6.40
CA ARG A 29 -18.24 -14.93 -7.49
C ARG A 29 -17.46 -15.09 -8.80
N PRO A 30 -17.53 -16.25 -9.47
CA PRO A 30 -16.72 -16.56 -10.66
C PRO A 30 -17.11 -15.78 -11.92
N GLN A 31 -18.11 -14.90 -11.83
CA GLN A 31 -18.74 -14.25 -12.99
C GLN A 31 -17.93 -13.05 -13.52
N LEU A 32 -17.01 -12.50 -12.73
CA LEU A 32 -16.27 -11.28 -13.08
C LEU A 32 -14.78 -11.45 -12.78
N ALA A 33 -13.93 -10.96 -13.67
CA ALA A 33 -12.49 -10.89 -13.44
C ALA A 33 -12.19 -9.93 -12.29
N ILE A 34 -11.21 -10.28 -11.45
CA ILE A 34 -10.84 -9.47 -10.27
C ILE A 34 -10.37 -8.08 -10.67
N ASP A 35 -9.69 -7.94 -11.80
CA ASP A 35 -9.24 -6.65 -12.33
C ASP A 35 -10.42 -5.74 -12.69
N THR A 36 -11.49 -6.32 -13.24
CA THR A 36 -12.74 -5.61 -13.54
C THR A 36 -13.43 -5.16 -12.25
N LEU A 37 -13.52 -6.03 -11.24
CA LEU A 37 -14.12 -5.69 -9.95
C LEU A 37 -13.34 -4.58 -9.25
N LEU A 38 -12.02 -4.69 -9.22
CA LEU A 38 -11.13 -3.68 -8.64
C LEU A 38 -11.31 -2.33 -9.35
N GLY A 39 -11.34 -2.34 -10.69
CA GLY A 39 -11.56 -1.14 -11.50
C GLY A 39 -12.92 -0.47 -11.21
N ILE A 40 -14.01 -1.24 -11.22
CA ILE A 40 -15.35 -0.73 -10.94
C ILE A 40 -15.42 -0.15 -9.53
N MET A 41 -14.90 -0.86 -8.53
CA MET A 41 -14.94 -0.42 -7.12
C MET A 41 -14.14 0.87 -6.92
N ALA A 42 -12.93 0.96 -7.49
CA ALA A 42 -12.08 2.14 -7.37
C ALA A 42 -12.73 3.39 -8.00
N HIS A 43 -13.20 3.29 -9.24
CA HIS A 43 -13.83 4.42 -9.93
C HIS A 43 -15.17 4.81 -9.31
N SER A 44 -15.97 3.83 -8.86
CA SER A 44 -17.24 4.10 -8.17
C SER A 44 -17.02 4.78 -6.82
N ALA A 45 -16.06 4.32 -6.02
CA ALA A 45 -15.74 4.92 -4.72
C ALA A 45 -15.21 6.35 -4.88
N LEU A 46 -14.33 6.59 -5.87
CA LEU A 46 -13.80 7.92 -6.18
C LEU A 46 -14.91 8.86 -6.67
N SER A 47 -15.75 8.42 -7.61
CA SER A 47 -16.87 9.20 -8.13
C SER A 47 -17.87 9.55 -7.01
N LEU A 48 -18.27 8.57 -6.19
CA LEU A 48 -19.13 8.78 -5.02
C LEU A 48 -18.52 9.80 -4.05
N GLY A 49 -17.22 9.66 -3.75
CA GLY A 49 -16.50 10.59 -2.88
C GLY A 49 -16.50 12.02 -3.41
N LEU A 50 -16.25 12.20 -4.71
CA LEU A 50 -16.26 13.52 -5.36
C LEU A 50 -17.67 14.14 -5.40
N VAL A 51 -18.71 13.35 -5.69
CA VAL A 51 -20.10 13.83 -5.64
C VAL A 51 -20.44 14.31 -4.23
N VAL A 52 -20.10 13.52 -3.21
CA VAL A 52 -20.32 13.88 -1.81
C VAL A 52 -19.61 15.18 -1.45
N VAL A 53 -18.34 15.33 -1.82
CA VAL A 53 -17.56 16.57 -1.58
C VAL A 53 -18.17 17.75 -2.33
N SER A 54 -18.61 17.57 -3.58
CA SER A 54 -19.23 18.63 -4.39
C SER A 54 -20.54 19.15 -3.79
N LEU A 55 -21.24 18.34 -2.99
CA LEU A 55 -22.45 18.75 -2.29
C LEU A 55 -22.15 19.52 -0.98
N MET A 56 -20.90 19.49 -0.50
CA MET A 56 -20.47 20.22 0.69
C MET A 56 -20.03 21.65 0.32
N SER A 57 -20.90 22.63 0.52
CA SER A 57 -20.65 24.03 0.14
C SER A 57 -19.51 24.70 0.93
N ASN A 58 -19.16 24.17 2.10
CA ASN A 58 -18.25 24.82 3.06
C ASN A 58 -16.91 24.06 3.25
N VAL A 59 -16.62 23.05 2.43
CA VAL A 59 -15.41 22.24 2.56
C VAL A 59 -14.60 22.30 1.27
N ARG A 60 -13.44 22.96 1.31
CA ARG A 60 -12.46 22.91 0.22
C ARG A 60 -11.52 21.74 0.48
N VAL A 61 -11.63 20.69 -0.33
CA VAL A 61 -10.73 19.54 -0.27
C VAL A 61 -9.60 19.76 -1.27
N ASP A 62 -8.36 19.79 -0.78
CA ASP A 62 -7.18 19.76 -1.64
C ASP A 62 -6.89 18.32 -2.09
N LEU A 63 -7.40 17.97 -3.27
CA LEU A 63 -7.17 16.65 -3.86
C LEU A 63 -5.68 16.39 -4.12
N MET A 64 -4.89 17.42 -4.44
CA MET A 64 -3.46 17.24 -4.71
C MET A 64 -2.73 16.79 -3.45
N ALA A 65 -3.05 17.38 -2.30
CA ALA A 65 -2.53 16.94 -1.02
C ALA A 65 -2.89 15.48 -0.68
N TYR A 66 -4.09 15.00 -1.03
CA TYR A 66 -4.46 13.59 -0.81
C TYR A 66 -3.81 12.62 -1.81
N LEU A 67 -3.56 13.05 -3.05
CA LEU A 67 -2.95 12.22 -4.08
C LEU A 67 -1.44 12.08 -3.88
N PHE A 68 -0.76 13.19 -3.54
CA PHE A 68 0.70 13.23 -3.40
C PHE A 68 1.18 13.23 -1.93
N GLY A 69 0.27 13.35 -0.97
CA GLY A 69 0.63 13.42 0.43
C GLY A 69 1.47 14.66 0.76
N ASP A 70 1.88 14.72 2.02
CA ASP A 70 2.88 15.68 2.47
C ASP A 70 3.76 14.99 3.52
N LEU A 71 4.91 14.47 3.05
CA LEU A 71 5.88 13.80 3.92
C LEU A 71 6.56 14.78 4.90
N LEU A 72 6.55 16.08 4.62
CA LEU A 72 7.20 17.10 5.45
C LEU A 72 6.31 17.56 6.61
N SER A 73 5.00 17.42 6.47
CA SER A 73 4.01 17.82 7.50
C SER A 73 3.71 16.74 8.55
N VAL A 74 4.54 15.69 8.64
CA VAL A 74 4.36 14.60 9.62
C VAL A 74 4.72 15.08 11.03
N THR A 75 3.83 14.85 12.00
CA THR A 75 4.03 15.23 13.40
C THR A 75 4.57 14.08 14.26
N TYR A 76 5.06 14.36 15.47
CA TYR A 76 5.51 13.32 16.41
C TYR A 76 4.39 12.36 16.84
N GLU A 77 3.14 12.85 16.94
CA GLU A 77 1.98 12.02 17.26
C GLU A 77 1.69 11.02 16.13
N ASP A 78 1.87 11.46 14.89
CA ASP A 78 1.70 10.61 13.71
C ASP A 78 2.73 9.46 13.68
N ILE A 79 3.97 9.73 14.10
CA ILE A 79 5.02 8.70 14.19
C ILE A 79 4.60 7.57 15.16
N TRP A 80 4.01 7.91 16.31
CA TRP A 80 3.52 6.90 17.25
C TRP A 80 2.39 6.05 16.66
N LEU A 81 1.44 6.67 15.96
CA LEU A 81 0.35 5.95 15.29
C LEU A 81 0.89 5.01 14.20
N ILE A 82 1.85 5.47 13.41
CA ILE A 82 2.51 4.64 12.39
C ILE A 82 3.26 3.49 13.07
N ALA A 83 4.01 3.74 14.15
CA ALA A 83 4.77 2.72 14.86
C ALA A 83 3.86 1.61 15.41
N ILE A 84 2.72 1.97 16.00
CA ILE A 84 1.72 1.00 16.48
C ILE A 84 1.16 0.20 15.29
N GLY A 85 0.76 0.87 14.22
CA GLY A 85 0.21 0.23 13.03
C GLY A 85 1.19 -0.75 12.37
N VAL A 86 2.44 -0.35 12.21
CA VAL A 86 3.53 -1.21 11.69
C VAL A 86 3.76 -2.40 12.62
N THR A 87 3.77 -2.18 13.94
CA THR A 87 3.94 -3.28 14.91
C THR A 87 2.82 -4.32 14.77
N ILE A 88 1.57 -3.89 14.62
CA ILE A 88 0.42 -4.78 14.40
C ILE A 88 0.60 -5.57 13.09
N VAL A 89 0.92 -4.88 12.00
CA VAL A 89 1.12 -5.50 10.67
C VAL A 89 2.26 -6.53 10.70
N VAL A 90 3.42 -6.16 11.24
CA VAL A 90 4.60 -7.04 11.32
C VAL A 90 4.31 -8.24 12.22
N THR A 91 3.61 -8.05 13.34
CA THR A 91 3.24 -9.16 14.24
C THR A 91 2.30 -10.15 13.54
N LEU A 92 1.30 -9.65 12.81
CA LEU A 92 0.38 -10.49 12.03
C LEU A 92 1.11 -11.26 10.92
N LEU A 93 2.02 -10.59 10.20
CA LEU A 93 2.82 -11.21 9.15
C LEU A 93 3.76 -12.28 9.72
N PHE A 94 4.41 -12.00 10.85
CA PHE A 94 5.30 -12.95 11.51
C PHE A 94 4.53 -14.19 12.00
N TRP A 95 3.34 -13.98 12.59
CA TRP A 95 2.48 -15.06 13.07
C TRP A 95 1.98 -15.97 11.93
N GLN A 96 1.61 -15.40 10.78
CA GLN A 96 1.08 -16.16 9.63
C GLN A 96 2.14 -16.48 8.56
N TRP A 97 3.41 -16.18 8.81
CA TRP A 97 4.49 -16.22 7.80
C TRP A 97 4.56 -17.55 7.05
N ASN A 98 4.66 -18.66 7.80
CA ASN A 98 4.81 -19.99 7.22
C ASN A 98 3.61 -20.34 6.32
N SER A 99 2.39 -20.04 6.76
CA SER A 99 1.21 -20.36 5.96
C SER A 99 1.08 -19.45 4.72
N LEU A 100 1.48 -18.18 4.81
CA LEU A 100 1.53 -17.27 3.66
C LEU A 100 2.55 -17.77 2.61
N LEU A 101 3.70 -18.27 3.07
CA LEU A 101 4.69 -18.90 2.20
C LEU A 101 4.16 -20.17 1.54
N SER A 102 3.55 -21.09 2.31
CA SER A 102 2.95 -22.31 1.78
C SER A 102 1.91 -22.00 0.70
N MET A 103 1.03 -21.02 0.93
CA MET A 103 0.02 -20.59 -0.04
C MET A 103 0.65 -20.01 -1.33
N THR A 104 1.80 -19.37 -1.23
CA THR A 104 2.52 -18.77 -2.37
C THR A 104 3.25 -19.84 -3.20
N ILE A 105 3.76 -20.89 -2.56
CA ILE A 105 4.47 -21.99 -3.23
C ILE A 105 3.47 -22.91 -3.95
N SER A 106 2.45 -23.38 -3.24
CA SER A 106 1.38 -24.19 -3.82
C SER A 106 0.11 -24.10 -2.98
N GLN A 107 -0.95 -23.60 -3.61
CA GLN A 107 -2.28 -23.58 -2.99
C GLN A 107 -2.80 -25.00 -2.73
N GLU A 108 -2.52 -25.95 -3.63
CA GLU A 108 -2.95 -27.34 -3.45
C GLU A 108 -2.26 -28.00 -2.26
N MET A 109 -0.94 -27.84 -2.12
CA MET A 109 -0.20 -28.38 -0.96
C MET A 109 -0.67 -27.73 0.34
N ALA A 110 -0.85 -26.40 0.36
CA ALA A 110 -1.38 -25.69 1.52
C ALA A 110 -2.78 -26.20 1.92
N PHE A 111 -3.64 -26.52 0.93
CA PHE A 111 -4.96 -27.08 1.20
C PHE A 111 -4.86 -28.49 1.82
N VAL A 112 -3.95 -29.33 1.32
CA VAL A 112 -3.68 -30.67 1.86
C VAL A 112 -3.14 -30.60 3.29
N ASP A 113 -2.32 -29.60 3.60
CA ASP A 113 -1.79 -29.32 4.94
C ASP A 113 -2.85 -28.74 5.91
N GLY A 114 -4.13 -28.65 5.49
CA GLY A 114 -5.23 -28.15 6.32
C GLY A 114 -5.29 -26.63 6.44
N ILE A 115 -4.52 -25.89 5.64
CA ILE A 115 -4.50 -24.42 5.65
C ILE A 115 -5.76 -23.90 4.96
N LYS A 116 -6.50 -23.05 5.66
CA LYS A 116 -7.70 -22.39 5.11
C LYS A 116 -7.29 -21.23 4.22
N ILE A 117 -7.01 -21.50 2.95
CA ILE A 117 -6.58 -20.52 1.92
C ILE A 117 -7.45 -19.26 1.93
N GLN A 118 -8.76 -19.41 2.04
CA GLN A 118 -9.67 -18.26 2.05
C GLN A 118 -9.42 -17.32 3.23
N ARG A 119 -9.09 -17.85 4.41
CA ARG A 119 -8.78 -17.03 5.59
C ARG A 119 -7.48 -16.27 5.40
N LEU A 120 -6.47 -16.92 4.83
CA LEU A 120 -5.19 -16.28 4.52
C LEU A 120 -5.34 -15.19 3.47
N ARG A 121 -6.15 -15.40 2.44
CA ARG A 121 -6.43 -14.38 1.42
C ARG A 121 -7.11 -13.15 2.03
N VAL A 122 -8.11 -13.36 2.88
CA VAL A 122 -8.75 -12.26 3.65
C VAL A 122 -7.72 -11.55 4.51
N LEU A 123 -6.91 -12.29 5.27
CA LEU A 123 -5.89 -11.72 6.14
C LEU A 123 -4.87 -10.89 5.36
N LEU A 124 -4.35 -11.40 4.25
CA LEU A 124 -3.41 -10.68 3.39
C LEU A 124 -4.02 -9.39 2.83
N MET A 125 -5.27 -9.44 2.36
CA MET A 125 -5.97 -8.24 1.87
C MET A 125 -6.22 -7.22 2.98
N LEU A 126 -6.60 -7.66 4.19
CA LEU A 126 -6.80 -6.76 5.33
C LEU A 126 -5.49 -6.12 5.79
N VAL A 127 -4.40 -6.89 5.88
CA VAL A 127 -3.07 -6.37 6.24
C VAL A 127 -2.61 -5.35 5.19
N THR A 128 -2.83 -5.63 3.91
CA THR A 128 -2.49 -4.70 2.82
C THR A 128 -3.34 -3.43 2.89
N ALA A 129 -4.66 -3.56 3.09
CA ALA A 129 -5.58 -2.43 3.20
C ALA A 129 -5.30 -1.56 4.45
N LEU A 130 -4.92 -2.18 5.57
CA LEU A 130 -4.49 -1.50 6.78
C LEU A 130 -3.20 -0.72 6.54
N THR A 131 -2.21 -1.36 5.90
CA THR A 131 -0.93 -0.74 5.54
C THR A 131 -1.16 0.47 4.63
N ILE A 132 -2.02 0.32 3.62
CA ILE A 132 -2.39 1.42 2.72
C ILE A 132 -3.08 2.56 3.48
N GLY A 133 -4.09 2.23 4.30
CA GLY A 133 -4.85 3.23 5.06
C GLY A 133 -3.99 4.03 6.04
N LEU A 134 -3.05 3.36 6.73
CA LEU A 134 -2.10 4.01 7.65
C LEU A 134 -1.16 4.97 6.92
N ALA A 135 -0.59 4.55 5.79
CA ALA A 135 0.40 5.34 5.08
C ALA A 135 -0.24 6.41 4.15
N MET A 136 -1.50 6.26 3.74
CA MET A 136 -2.17 7.18 2.80
C MET A 136 -2.16 8.64 3.28
N LYS A 137 -2.31 8.90 4.59
CA LYS A 137 -2.31 10.27 5.14
C LYS A 137 -1.01 11.02 4.84
N PHE A 138 0.12 10.33 4.84
CA PHE A 138 1.46 10.94 4.81
C PHE A 138 2.11 10.78 3.44
N VAL A 139 1.98 9.59 2.86
CA VAL A 139 2.59 9.23 1.59
C VAL A 139 1.72 9.69 0.42
N GLY A 140 0.40 9.75 0.59
CA GLY A 140 -0.53 10.05 -0.51
C GLY A 140 -0.91 8.82 -1.34
N ALA A 141 -2.07 8.91 -1.99
CA ALA A 141 -2.70 7.80 -2.70
C ALA A 141 -1.93 7.30 -3.95
N LEU A 142 -1.21 8.19 -4.65
CA LEU A 142 -0.47 7.83 -5.87
C LEU A 142 0.92 7.27 -5.56
N ILE A 143 1.57 7.79 -4.52
CA ILE A 143 2.94 7.39 -4.19
C ILE A 143 2.94 6.06 -3.47
N ILE A 144 1.90 5.77 -2.68
CA ILE A 144 1.84 4.51 -1.95
C ILE A 144 1.80 3.29 -2.88
N THR A 145 1.07 3.36 -4.00
CA THR A 145 1.05 2.27 -4.99
C THR A 145 2.44 2.08 -5.62
N SER A 146 3.12 3.19 -5.92
CA SER A 146 4.49 3.17 -6.43
C SER A 146 5.47 2.54 -5.43
N LEU A 147 5.37 2.91 -4.15
CA LEU A 147 6.24 2.37 -3.08
C LEU A 147 5.92 0.93 -2.69
N LEU A 148 4.70 0.45 -2.94
CA LEU A 148 4.36 -0.97 -2.76
C LEU A 148 4.89 -1.84 -3.90
N ILE A 149 4.94 -1.29 -5.13
CA ILE A 149 5.27 -2.06 -6.33
C ILE A 149 6.77 -2.00 -6.65
N ILE A 150 7.34 -0.80 -6.75
CA ILE A 150 8.67 -0.59 -7.33
C ILE A 150 9.80 -1.18 -6.46
N PRO A 151 9.86 -0.94 -5.13
CA PRO A 151 10.88 -1.56 -4.27
C PRO A 151 10.79 -3.09 -4.27
N ALA A 152 9.59 -3.65 -4.22
CA ALA A 152 9.37 -5.10 -4.27
C ALA A 152 9.81 -5.71 -5.62
N ALA A 153 9.47 -5.05 -6.74
CA ALA A 153 9.91 -5.46 -8.06
C ALA A 153 11.43 -5.36 -8.24
N THR A 154 12.05 -4.32 -7.67
CA THR A 154 13.50 -4.14 -7.65
C THR A 154 14.17 -5.25 -6.85
N ALA A 155 13.65 -5.57 -5.67
CA ALA A 155 14.16 -6.60 -4.77
C ALA A 155 14.04 -8.02 -5.35
N ARG A 156 12.95 -8.32 -6.06
CA ARG A 156 12.70 -9.62 -6.68
C ARG A 156 13.82 -10.09 -7.60
N ARG A 157 14.56 -9.16 -8.25
CA ARG A 157 15.66 -9.51 -9.16
C ARG A 157 16.94 -9.96 -8.43
N PHE A 158 17.09 -9.62 -7.15
CA PHE A 158 18.28 -9.94 -6.36
C PHE A 158 18.02 -10.96 -5.25
N ALA A 159 16.75 -11.20 -4.93
CA ALA A 159 16.35 -12.09 -3.85
C ALA A 159 16.24 -13.55 -4.31
N ARG A 160 16.72 -14.46 -3.47
CA ARG A 160 16.58 -15.91 -3.63
C ARG A 160 15.53 -16.51 -2.67
N THR A 161 15.24 -15.81 -1.58
CA THR A 161 14.18 -16.19 -0.63
C THR A 161 13.22 -15.03 -0.38
N PRO A 162 11.97 -15.29 0.05
CA PRO A 162 10.99 -14.25 0.40
C PRO A 162 11.47 -13.31 1.50
N GLU A 163 12.20 -13.81 2.49
CA GLU A 163 12.79 -13.01 3.58
C GLU A 163 13.86 -12.06 3.03
N GLN A 164 14.72 -12.55 2.13
CA GLN A 164 15.70 -11.72 1.45
C GLN A 164 15.02 -10.66 0.58
N MET A 165 13.93 -11.02 -0.10
CA MET A 165 13.14 -10.08 -0.90
C MET A 165 12.56 -8.97 -0.04
N ALA A 166 11.99 -9.29 1.13
CA ALA A 166 11.48 -8.31 2.07
C ALA A 166 12.59 -7.36 2.55
N GLY A 167 13.75 -7.89 2.94
CA GLY A 167 14.89 -7.08 3.39
C GLY A 167 15.41 -6.12 2.30
N ILE A 168 15.59 -6.60 1.07
CA ILE A 168 16.04 -5.77 -0.06
C ILE A 168 14.97 -4.74 -0.45
N ALA A 169 13.68 -5.09 -0.38
CA ALA A 169 12.59 -4.16 -0.67
C ALA A 169 12.53 -3.03 0.36
N ILE A 170 12.73 -3.33 1.65
CA ILE A 170 12.82 -2.33 2.72
C ILE A 170 14.02 -1.40 2.46
N ALA A 171 15.20 -1.97 2.17
CA ALA A 171 16.40 -1.17 1.91
C ALA A 171 16.23 -0.25 0.68
N THR A 172 15.71 -0.78 -0.42
CA THR A 172 15.46 0.03 -1.64
C THR A 172 14.37 1.08 -1.41
N GLY A 173 13.34 0.79 -0.62
CA GLY A 173 12.34 1.77 -0.20
C GLY A 173 12.92 2.92 0.64
N ILE A 174 13.79 2.59 1.62
CA ILE A 174 14.49 3.61 2.43
C ILE A 174 15.36 4.49 1.54
N VAL A 175 16.13 3.90 0.62
CA VAL A 175 16.98 4.66 -0.32
C VAL A 175 16.12 5.53 -1.25
N ALA A 176 14.99 5.03 -1.75
CA ALA A 176 14.09 5.79 -2.61
C ALA A 176 13.47 7.00 -1.89
N ILE A 177 13.00 6.81 -0.65
CA ILE A 177 12.40 7.90 0.14
C ILE A 177 13.46 8.92 0.51
N THR A 178 14.60 8.48 1.06
CA THR A 178 15.69 9.39 1.48
C THR A 178 16.29 10.13 0.29
N GLY A 179 16.57 9.44 -0.82
CA GLY A 179 17.09 10.05 -2.04
C GLY A 179 16.10 11.01 -2.70
N GLY A 180 14.81 10.64 -2.76
CA GLY A 180 13.76 11.50 -3.29
C GLY A 180 13.52 12.75 -2.46
N LEU A 181 13.54 12.63 -1.14
CA LEU A 181 13.43 13.78 -0.22
C LEU A 181 14.67 14.68 -0.29
N ALA A 182 15.87 14.11 -0.37
CA ALA A 182 17.09 14.91 -0.56
C ALA A 182 17.03 15.68 -1.89
N PHE A 183 16.63 15.03 -2.98
CA PHE A 183 16.46 15.68 -4.28
C PHE A 183 15.41 16.80 -4.24
N SER A 184 14.29 16.56 -3.57
CA SER A 184 13.25 17.56 -3.31
C SER A 184 13.78 18.77 -2.55
N ALA A 185 14.60 18.56 -1.51
CA ALA A 185 15.19 19.62 -0.71
C ALA A 185 16.23 20.47 -1.47
N PHE A 186 16.95 19.89 -2.45
CA PHE A 186 17.95 20.64 -3.22
C PHE A 186 17.38 21.41 -4.42
N TYR A 187 16.30 20.90 -5.03
CA TYR A 187 15.75 21.43 -6.29
C TYR A 187 14.34 22.02 -6.14
N ASP A 188 13.83 22.18 -4.92
CA ASP A 188 12.47 22.65 -4.61
C ASP A 188 11.37 21.91 -5.42
N THR A 189 11.58 20.62 -5.67
CA THR A 189 10.62 19.78 -6.39
C THR A 189 9.61 19.15 -5.43
N PRO A 190 8.38 18.83 -5.87
CA PRO A 190 7.41 18.15 -5.01
C PRO A 190 7.94 16.83 -4.44
N ALA A 191 7.98 16.70 -3.12
CA ALA A 191 8.58 15.57 -2.39
C ALA A 191 8.04 14.21 -2.87
N GLY A 192 6.72 14.09 -2.99
CA GLY A 192 6.06 12.86 -3.40
C GLY A 192 6.50 12.31 -4.76
N PRO A 193 6.31 13.07 -5.87
CA PRO A 193 6.83 12.71 -7.18
C PRO A 193 8.34 12.42 -7.22
N SER A 194 9.16 13.17 -6.47
CA SER A 194 10.60 12.95 -6.41
C SER A 194 10.97 11.60 -5.79
N VAL A 195 10.23 11.13 -4.78
CA VAL A 195 10.38 9.77 -4.23
C VAL A 195 10.04 8.70 -5.26
N VAL A 196 8.97 8.89 -6.04
CA VAL A 196 8.58 7.93 -7.10
C VAL A 196 9.64 7.86 -8.20
N LEU A 197 10.16 9.01 -8.64
CA LEU A 197 11.25 9.07 -9.62
C LEU A 197 12.51 8.39 -9.12
N CYS A 198 12.87 8.59 -7.85
CA CYS A 198 14.02 7.91 -7.23
C CYS A 198 13.81 6.39 -7.21
N ALA A 199 12.63 5.91 -6.78
CA ALA A 199 12.30 4.50 -6.82
C ALA A 199 12.38 3.91 -8.23
N ALA A 200 11.81 4.60 -9.22
CA ALA A 200 11.84 4.18 -10.62
C ALA A 200 13.28 4.11 -11.16
N MET A 201 14.13 5.07 -10.80
CA MET A 201 15.54 5.06 -11.18
C MET A 201 16.28 3.86 -10.57
N LEU A 202 16.05 3.53 -9.30
CA LEU A 202 16.60 2.33 -8.67
C LEU A 202 16.15 1.04 -9.38
N PHE A 203 14.90 0.98 -9.82
CA PHE A 203 14.39 -0.16 -10.60
C PHE A 203 15.05 -0.26 -11.98
N ILE A 204 15.23 0.85 -12.68
CA ILE A 204 15.93 0.88 -13.98
C ILE A 204 17.40 0.46 -13.81
N ILE A 205 18.09 0.98 -12.79
CA ILE A 205 19.47 0.58 -12.47
C ILE A 205 19.54 -0.90 -12.15
N SER A 206 18.57 -1.43 -11.41
CA SER A 206 18.44 -2.87 -11.20
C SER A 206 18.42 -3.57 -12.54
N LEU A 207 17.50 -3.23 -13.46
CA LEU A 207 17.34 -3.90 -14.76
C LEU A 207 18.66 -4.05 -15.54
N VAL A 208 19.49 -3.01 -15.55
CA VAL A 208 20.78 -3.01 -16.26
C VAL A 208 21.86 -3.80 -15.51
N SER A 209 21.80 -3.85 -14.18
CA SER A 209 22.72 -4.65 -13.37
C SER A 209 22.46 -6.14 -13.61
N LYS A 210 23.52 -6.91 -13.91
CA LYS A 210 23.43 -8.38 -14.11
C LYS A 210 22.84 -9.03 -12.86
N ALA A 211 21.58 -9.45 -12.95
CA ALA A 211 20.97 -10.27 -11.92
C ALA A 211 21.80 -11.55 -11.77
N LYS A 212 22.20 -11.85 -10.54
CA LYS A 212 23.03 -13.02 -10.22
C LYS A 212 22.15 -14.27 -10.36
N ASN A 213 22.12 -14.86 -11.56
CA ASN A 213 21.53 -16.18 -11.82
C ASN A 213 21.96 -17.18 -10.73
#